data_AF-A0A371QYC4-F1
#
_entry.id   AF-A0A371QYC4-F1
#
_cell.length_a   1.000
_cell.length_b   1.000
_cell.length_c   1.000
_cell.angle_alpha   90.00
_cell.angle_beta   90.00
_cell.angle_gamma   90.00
#
_symmetry.space_group_name_H-M   'P 1'
#
loop_
_entity.id
_entity.type
_entity.pdbx_description
1 polymer ?
#
loop_
_entity_poly.entity_id
_entity_poly.type
_entity_poly.pdbx_seq_one_letter_code
_entity_poly.pdbx_strand_id
1 'polypeptide(L)'
;MANRTWILLAECYANACIAQQLTQRLHGEVRHTPLYGRDKIVKKAVRMAQILNARVILVIDYERGNARRYIDINFHLNQIGEGIHVGRMAQHNILAVVFDPNIEEALICKHMRCTEEVMAELKGPHACNHIMHIATIQQKVETIYMSLLSQTA
;
A
#
# COMPACT_ATOMS: atom_id res chain seq x y z
N MET A 1 4.07 -10.18 26.58
CA MET A 1 3.82 -8.96 25.78
C MET A 1 3.07 -9.39 24.53
N ALA A 2 1.86 -8.89 24.28
CA ALA A 2 1.10 -9.30 23.11
C ALA A 2 1.89 -8.95 21.84
N ASN A 3 2.18 -9.96 21.03
CA ASN A 3 2.81 -9.78 19.72
C ASN A 3 1.84 -8.94 18.88
N ARG A 4 2.07 -7.63 18.75
CA ARG A 4 1.12 -6.73 18.08
C ARG A 4 1.25 -6.93 16.58
N THR A 5 0.38 -7.77 16.05
CA THR A 5 0.19 -8.10 14.63
C THR A 5 -0.08 -6.83 13.82
N TRP A 6 0.51 -6.72 12.63
CA TRP A 6 0.25 -5.61 11.72
C TRP A 6 -1.12 -5.77 11.02
N ILE A 7 -1.85 -4.67 10.85
CA ILE A 7 -3.04 -4.62 10.02
C ILE A 7 -2.72 -3.83 8.77
N LEU A 8 -2.79 -4.47 7.61
CA LEU A 8 -2.55 -3.84 6.31
C LEU A 8 -3.90 -3.51 5.67
N LEU A 9 -4.17 -2.21 5.46
CA LEU A 9 -5.37 -1.75 4.78
C LEU A 9 -5.03 -1.43 3.32
N ALA A 10 -5.73 -2.08 2.40
CA ALA A 10 -5.60 -1.85 0.97
C ALA A 10 -6.89 -1.30 0.37
N GLU A 11 -6.77 -0.35 -0.56
CA GLU A 11 -7.93 0.29 -1.21
C GLU A 11 -8.39 -0.38 -2.52
N CYS A 12 -7.48 -1.03 -3.23
CA CYS A 12 -7.73 -1.69 -4.51
C CYS A 12 -7.14 -3.10 -4.54
N TYR A 13 -7.50 -3.90 -5.55
CA TYR A 13 -7.07 -5.29 -5.66
C TYR A 13 -5.56 -5.44 -5.86
N ALA A 14 -4.94 -4.57 -6.65
CA ALA A 14 -3.50 -4.57 -6.83
C ALA A 14 -2.77 -4.22 -5.50
N ASN A 15 -3.25 -3.21 -4.78
CA ASN A 15 -2.75 -2.86 -3.44
C ASN A 15 -2.94 -4.00 -2.44
N ALA A 16 -4.06 -4.72 -2.51
CA ALA A 16 -4.31 -5.88 -1.67
C ALA A 16 -3.32 -7.01 -1.96
N CYS A 17 -2.95 -7.24 -3.22
CA CYS A 17 -1.95 -8.23 -3.58
C CYS A 17 -0.57 -7.87 -2.98
N ILE A 18 -0.12 -6.61 -3.10
CA ILE A 18 1.13 -6.17 -2.47
C ILE A 18 1.06 -6.30 -0.95
N ALA A 19 -0.06 -5.92 -0.33
CA ALA A 19 -0.27 -6.08 1.10
C ALA A 19 -0.16 -7.56 1.52
N GLN A 20 -0.71 -8.50 0.75
CA GLN A 20 -0.60 -9.93 1.02
C GLN A 20 0.85 -10.44 0.94
N GLN A 21 1.65 -9.90 0.02
CA GLN A 21 3.08 -10.24 -0.06
C GLN A 21 3.87 -9.68 1.13
N LEU A 22 3.48 -8.50 1.64
CA LEU A 22 4.09 -7.89 2.82
C LEU A 22 3.72 -8.62 4.11
N THR A 23 2.49 -9.13 4.26
CA THR A 23 2.08 -9.85 5.48
C THR A 23 2.84 -11.14 5.71
N GLN A 24 3.31 -11.80 4.64
CA GLN A 24 4.16 -12.99 4.74
C GLN A 24 5.45 -12.72 5.53
N ARG A 25 5.95 -11.47 5.50
CA ARG A 25 7.16 -11.04 6.21
C ARG A 25 6.88 -10.31 7.52
N LEU A 26 5.79 -9.55 7.58
CA LEU A 26 5.45 -8.69 8.72
C LEU A 26 4.63 -9.40 9.80
N HIS A 27 4.15 -10.63 9.56
CA HIS A 27 3.18 -11.32 10.41
C HIS A 27 1.95 -10.43 10.66
N GLY A 28 1.14 -10.25 9.60
CA GLY A 28 0.01 -9.32 9.56
C GLY A 28 -1.27 -9.92 8.98
N GLU A 29 -2.37 -9.19 9.10
CA GLU A 29 -3.61 -9.45 8.35
C GLU A 29 -3.85 -8.36 7.30
N VAL A 30 -4.34 -8.74 6.12
CA VAL A 30 -4.77 -7.80 5.09
C VAL A 30 -6.27 -7.59 5.19
N ARG A 31 -6.70 -6.34 5.24
CA ARG A 31 -8.11 -5.95 5.07
C ARG A 31 -8.23 -5.13 3.80
N HIS A 32 -8.61 -5.81 2.72
CA HIS A 32 -8.97 -5.15 1.48
C HIS A 32 -10.38 -4.56 1.62
N THR A 33 -10.51 -3.26 1.33
CA THR A 33 -11.82 -2.60 1.33
C THR A 33 -12.02 -1.92 -0.03
N PRO A 34 -12.39 -2.69 -1.08
CA PRO A 34 -12.64 -2.10 -2.38
C PRO A 34 -13.76 -1.06 -2.23
N LEU A 35 -13.66 0.06 -2.96
CA LEU A 35 -14.61 1.19 -2.95
C LEU A 35 -14.45 2.21 -1.80
N TYR A 36 -13.48 2.03 -0.91
CA TYR A 36 -13.13 3.08 0.04
C TYR A 36 -12.21 4.09 -0.64
N GLY A 37 -12.77 5.20 -1.09
CA GLY A 37 -11.95 6.36 -1.48
C GLY A 37 -10.98 6.70 -0.35
N ARG A 38 -9.77 7.12 -0.71
CA ARG A 38 -8.60 7.29 0.17
C ARG A 38 -8.91 7.95 1.52
N ASP A 39 -9.70 9.01 1.54
CA ASP A 39 -10.05 9.70 2.79
C ASP A 39 -10.74 8.77 3.81
N LYS A 40 -11.58 7.85 3.32
CA LYS A 40 -12.24 6.86 4.17
C LYS A 40 -11.24 5.81 4.66
N ILE A 41 -10.29 5.36 3.83
CA ILE A 41 -9.29 4.36 4.27
C ILE A 41 -8.32 4.95 5.29
N VAL A 42 -7.90 6.21 5.11
CA VAL A 42 -7.05 6.91 6.10
C VAL A 42 -7.81 7.14 7.41
N LYS A 43 -9.07 7.62 7.37
CA LYS A 43 -9.90 7.75 8.58
C LYS A 43 -10.08 6.42 9.32
N LYS A 44 -10.27 5.32 8.56
CA LYS A 44 -10.35 3.97 9.13
C LYS A 44 -9.03 3.57 9.80
N ALA A 45 -7.89 3.84 9.17
CA ALA A 45 -6.57 3.58 9.76
C ALA A 45 -6.37 4.36 11.07
N VAL A 46 -6.71 5.64 11.09
CA VAL A 46 -6.65 6.49 12.29
C VAL A 46 -7.53 5.93 13.40
N ARG A 47 -8.77 5.58 13.08
CA ARG A 47 -9.70 4.97 14.05
C ARG A 47 -9.13 3.67 14.63
N MET A 48 -8.54 2.81 13.80
CA MET A 48 -7.94 1.54 14.25
C MET A 48 -6.70 1.78 15.11
N ALA A 49 -5.82 2.69 14.71
CA ALA A 49 -4.63 3.03 15.48
C ALA A 49 -4.96 3.64 16.84
N GLN A 50 -5.96 4.53 16.92
CA GLN A 50 -6.35 5.21 18.15
C GLN A 50 -7.20 4.35 19.08
N ILE A 51 -8.29 3.77 18.57
CA ILE A 51 -9.28 3.06 19.40
C ILE A 51 -8.78 1.67 19.78
N LEU A 52 -8.14 0.98 18.84
CA LEU A 52 -7.70 -0.41 19.04
C LEU A 52 -6.22 -0.52 19.43
N ASN A 53 -5.50 0.61 19.51
CA ASN A 53 -4.05 0.65 19.71
C ASN A 53 -3.29 -0.25 18.71
N ALA A 54 -3.82 -0.37 17.50
CA ALA A 54 -3.30 -1.24 16.45
C ALA A 54 -2.14 -0.59 15.70
N ARG A 55 -1.24 -1.42 15.17
CA ARG A 55 -0.22 -1.00 14.20
C ARG A 55 -0.79 -1.17 12.80
N VAL A 56 -0.89 -0.08 12.05
CA VAL A 56 -1.55 -0.07 10.74
C VAL A 56 -0.55 0.29 9.65
N ILE A 57 -0.60 -0.42 8.53
CA ILE A 57 0.07 -0.02 7.29
C ILE A 57 -1.02 0.22 6.25
N LEU A 58 -1.00 1.39 5.63
CA LEU A 58 -1.82 1.70 4.47
C LEU A 58 -1.07 1.31 3.20
N VAL A 59 -1.75 0.67 2.26
CA VAL A 59 -1.26 0.40 0.91
C VAL A 59 -2.26 1.00 -0.07
N ILE A 60 -1.89 2.13 -0.67
CA ILE A 60 -2.81 3.00 -1.43
C ILE A 60 -2.13 3.56 -2.69
N ASP A 61 -2.94 4.03 -3.63
CA ASP A 61 -2.48 4.75 -4.81
C ASP A 61 -2.54 6.27 -4.56
N TYR A 62 -1.65 7.02 -5.22
CA TYR A 62 -1.83 8.46 -5.39
C TYR A 62 -3.01 8.70 -6.33
N GLU A 63 -3.81 9.73 -6.03
CA GLU A 63 -4.73 10.27 -7.02
C GLU A 63 -4.29 11.69 -7.38
N ARG A 64 -4.54 12.07 -8.62
CA ARG A 64 -4.22 13.42 -9.13
C ARG A 64 -5.07 14.47 -8.41
N GLY A 65 -4.48 15.66 -8.16
CA GLY A 65 -5.20 16.82 -7.64
C GLY A 65 -5.18 16.98 -6.11
N ASN A 66 -6.17 17.67 -5.54
CA ASN A 66 -6.24 18.04 -4.11
C ASN A 66 -6.13 16.84 -3.14
N ALA A 67 -6.48 15.68 -3.67
CA ALA A 67 -6.40 14.36 -3.09
C ALA A 67 -4.98 14.02 -2.57
N ARG A 68 -3.94 14.36 -3.36
CA ARG A 68 -2.52 14.22 -3.03
C ARG A 68 -2.10 15.04 -1.81
N ARG A 69 -2.63 16.26 -1.68
CA ARG A 69 -2.29 17.19 -0.60
C ARG A 69 -2.59 16.63 0.78
N TYR A 70 -3.65 15.82 0.92
CA TYR A 70 -3.97 15.21 2.21
C TYR A 70 -2.91 14.19 2.64
N ILE A 71 -2.41 13.39 1.71
CA ILE A 71 -1.32 12.44 2.01
C ILE A 71 -0.03 13.20 2.33
N ASP A 72 0.34 14.16 1.49
CA ASP A 72 1.59 14.92 1.66
C ASP A 72 1.62 15.74 2.97
N ILE A 73 0.47 16.20 3.48
CA ILE A 73 0.38 16.91 4.76
C ILE A 73 0.46 15.96 5.96
N ASN A 74 -0.17 14.78 5.88
CA ASN A 74 -0.31 13.91 7.05
C ASN A 74 0.81 12.88 7.18
N PHE A 75 1.52 12.57 6.09
CA PHE A 75 2.58 11.57 6.07
C PHE A 75 3.92 12.20 5.72
N HIS A 76 4.95 11.86 6.49
CA HIS A 76 6.33 12.11 6.11
C HIS A 76 6.78 10.97 5.20
N LEU A 77 6.60 11.16 3.89
CA LEU A 77 6.91 10.17 2.86
C LEU A 77 8.33 10.35 2.31
N ASN A 78 9.04 9.24 2.15
CA ASN A 78 10.28 9.16 1.39
C ASN A 78 10.03 8.36 0.12
N GLN A 79 10.55 8.85 -1.01
CA GLN A 79 10.47 8.11 -2.26
C GLN A 79 11.49 6.96 -2.25
N ILE A 80 11.03 5.73 -2.53
CA ILE A 80 11.86 4.53 -2.62
C ILE A 80 11.75 3.93 -4.02
N GLY A 81 12.58 4.45 -4.93
CA GLY A 81 12.53 4.11 -6.33
C GLY A 81 11.44 4.85 -7.10
N GLU A 82 11.13 4.37 -8.29
CA GLU A 82 10.26 5.11 -9.21
C GLU A 82 8.77 4.87 -8.90
N GLY A 83 8.05 5.93 -8.52
CA GLY A 83 6.60 5.90 -8.28
C GLY A 83 6.17 5.18 -7.00
N ILE A 84 7.06 4.99 -6.02
CA ILE A 84 6.74 4.35 -4.74
C ILE A 84 7.25 5.22 -3.61
N HIS A 85 6.37 5.49 -2.65
CA HIS A 85 6.67 6.29 -1.48
C HIS A 85 6.34 5.50 -0.22
N VAL A 86 7.22 5.55 0.77
CA VAL A 86 7.00 4.92 2.08
C VAL A 86 7.25 5.92 3.18
N GLY A 87 6.39 5.91 4.20
CA GLY A 87 6.55 6.82 5.31
C GLY A 87 5.60 6.56 6.46
N ARG A 88 5.57 7.51 7.39
CA ARG A 88 4.81 7.44 8.63
C ARG A 88 3.93 8.65 8.83
N MET A 89 2.77 8.43 9.44
CA MET A 89 1.95 9.50 9.96
C MET A 89 2.54 10.03 11.27
N ALA A 90 2.66 11.35 11.42
CA ALA A 90 3.39 11.94 12.55
C ALA A 90 2.79 11.59 13.92
N GLN A 91 1.45 11.52 14.00
CA GLN A 91 0.71 11.46 15.27
C GLN A 91 0.16 10.07 15.61
N HIS A 92 0.37 9.07 14.75
CA HIS A 92 -0.26 7.75 14.88
C HIS A 92 0.70 6.62 14.51
N ASN A 93 0.44 5.41 15.04
CA ASN A 93 1.16 4.18 14.68
C ASN A 93 0.71 3.66 13.29
N ILE A 94 0.82 4.54 12.28
CA ILE A 94 0.38 4.30 10.91
C ILE A 94 1.55 4.55 9.99
N LEU A 95 1.89 3.53 9.21
CA LEU A 95 2.77 3.64 8.07
C LEU A 95 1.95 3.69 6.78
N ALA A 96 2.54 4.23 5.72
CA ALA A 96 1.94 4.23 4.38
C ALA A 96 2.94 3.75 3.34
N VAL A 97 2.44 2.95 2.41
CA VAL A 97 3.02 2.65 1.11
C VAL A 97 2.09 3.29 0.07
N VAL A 98 2.63 4.19 -0.73
CA VAL A 98 1.86 5.00 -1.69
C VAL A 98 2.46 4.86 -3.09
N PHE A 99 1.65 4.52 -4.09
CA PHE A 99 2.07 4.35 -5.49
C PHE A 99 1.67 5.55 -6.37
N ASP A 100 2.61 6.24 -7.03
CA ASP A 100 2.37 7.42 -7.91
C ASP A 100 2.61 7.09 -9.40
N PRO A 101 1.65 7.32 -10.33
CA PRO A 101 0.28 7.85 -10.16
C PRO A 101 -0.81 6.79 -9.96
N ASN A 102 -0.48 5.50 -10.03
CA ASN A 102 -1.25 4.37 -9.52
C ASN A 102 -0.36 3.12 -9.53
N ILE A 103 -0.71 2.08 -8.79
CA ILE A 103 0.09 0.86 -8.72
C ILE A 103 0.23 0.16 -10.08
N GLU A 104 -0.79 0.18 -10.94
CA GLU A 104 -0.72 -0.45 -12.26
C GLU A 104 0.37 0.19 -13.13
N GLU A 105 0.44 1.52 -13.18
CA GLU A 105 1.44 2.28 -13.91
C GLU A 105 2.81 2.27 -13.22
N ALA A 106 2.85 2.37 -11.88
CA ALA A 106 4.08 2.47 -11.11
C ALA A 106 4.84 1.14 -10.99
N LEU A 107 4.11 0.01 -10.95
CA LEU A 107 4.68 -1.32 -10.75
C LEU A 107 4.51 -2.26 -11.94
N ILE A 108 3.37 -2.24 -12.62
CA ILE A 108 2.97 -3.38 -13.46
C ILE A 108 3.25 -3.09 -14.94
N CYS A 109 2.71 -2.00 -15.49
CA CYS A 109 2.80 -1.64 -16.90
C CYS A 109 4.20 -1.25 -17.37
N LYS A 110 5.15 -1.04 -16.45
CA LYS A 110 6.57 -0.84 -16.76
C LYS A 110 7.30 -2.13 -17.12
N HIS A 111 6.75 -3.27 -16.72
CA HIS A 111 7.40 -4.57 -16.86
C HIS A 111 6.59 -5.55 -17.71
N MET A 112 5.40 -5.16 -18.15
CA MET A 112 4.60 -5.89 -19.12
C MET A 112 3.77 -4.94 -19.99
N ARG A 113 3.33 -5.42 -21.14
CA ARG A 113 2.41 -4.67 -22.00
C ARG A 113 1.02 -4.62 -21.34
N CYS A 114 0.63 -3.46 -20.84
CA CYS A 114 -0.73 -3.23 -20.37
C CYS A 114 -1.65 -2.90 -21.55
N THR A 115 -2.45 -3.89 -21.95
CA THR A 115 -3.64 -3.66 -22.79
C THR A 115 -4.79 -3.21 -21.91
N GLU A 116 -5.86 -2.68 -22.51
CA GLU A 116 -7.08 -2.33 -21.75
C GLU A 116 -7.67 -3.54 -21.00
N GLU A 117 -7.56 -4.74 -21.60
CA GLU A 117 -7.98 -6.00 -21.00
C GLU A 117 -7.17 -6.32 -19.73
N VAL A 118 -5.83 -6.27 -19.81
CA VAL A 118 -4.96 -6.46 -18.63
C VAL A 118 -5.27 -5.40 -17.57
N MET A 119 -5.48 -4.15 -17.95
CA MET A 119 -5.84 -3.09 -17.00
C MET A 119 -7.17 -3.36 -16.30
N ALA A 120 -8.15 -3.95 -16.98
CA ALA A 120 -9.41 -4.34 -16.37
C ALA A 120 -9.23 -5.49 -15.37
N GLU A 121 -8.38 -6.47 -15.71
CA GLU A 121 -8.05 -7.60 -14.81
C GLU A 121 -7.28 -7.14 -13.56
N LEU A 122 -6.34 -6.20 -13.71
CA LEU A 122 -5.58 -5.58 -12.62
C LEU A 122 -6.45 -4.77 -11.66
N LYS A 123 -7.56 -4.22 -12.17
CA LYS A 123 -8.58 -3.55 -11.34
C LYS A 123 -9.58 -4.52 -10.72
N GLY A 124 -9.50 -5.81 -11.04
CA GLY A 124 -10.43 -6.84 -10.62
C GLY A 124 -9.87 -7.81 -9.57
N PRO A 125 -10.68 -8.76 -9.10
CA PRO A 125 -10.29 -9.78 -8.12
C PRO A 125 -9.07 -10.62 -8.52
N HIS A 126 -8.77 -10.70 -9.82
CA HIS A 126 -7.68 -11.50 -10.36
C HIS A 126 -6.35 -10.74 -10.49
N ALA A 127 -6.28 -9.49 -10.05
CA ALA A 127 -5.08 -8.65 -10.13
C ALA A 127 -3.81 -9.36 -9.66
N CYS A 128 -3.90 -10.13 -8.58
CA CYS A 128 -2.74 -10.80 -8.00
C CYS A 128 -2.14 -11.88 -8.91
N ASN A 129 -2.94 -12.51 -9.77
CA ASN A 129 -2.45 -13.50 -10.74
C ASN A 129 -1.44 -12.87 -11.71
N HIS A 130 -1.65 -11.61 -12.12
CA HIS A 130 -0.74 -10.91 -13.01
C HIS A 130 0.49 -10.38 -12.27
N ILE A 131 0.30 -9.92 -11.03
CA ILE A 131 1.35 -9.30 -10.21
C ILE A 131 2.39 -10.31 -9.74
N MET A 132 1.95 -11.50 -9.29
CA MET A 132 2.85 -12.47 -8.63
C MET A 132 3.93 -13.07 -9.54
N HIS A 133 3.73 -13.07 -10.86
CA HIS A 133 4.67 -13.66 -11.81
C HIS A 133 5.78 -12.70 -12.25
N ILE A 134 5.73 -11.44 -11.83
CA ILE A 134 6.70 -10.43 -12.25
C ILE A 134 7.84 -10.38 -11.24
N ALA A 135 9.00 -10.94 -11.59
CA ALA A 135 10.17 -11.04 -10.71
C ALA A 135 10.64 -9.68 -10.16
N THR A 136 10.53 -8.61 -10.95
CA THR A 136 10.88 -7.25 -10.52
C THR A 136 9.94 -6.71 -9.44
N ILE A 137 8.69 -7.18 -9.38
CA ILE A 137 7.75 -6.80 -8.31
C ILE A 137 8.19 -7.41 -6.97
N GLN A 138 8.71 -8.64 -6.96
CA GLN A 138 9.21 -9.25 -5.73
C GLN A 138 10.38 -8.45 -5.11
N GLN A 139 11.29 -7.97 -5.95
CA GLN A 139 12.39 -7.10 -5.51
C GLN A 139 11.87 -5.76 -4.95
N LYS A 140 10.84 -5.19 -5.58
CA LYS A 140 10.20 -3.96 -5.09
C LYS A 140 9.47 -4.19 -3.76
N VAL A 141 8.77 -5.30 -3.59
CA VAL A 141 8.17 -5.68 -2.29
C VAL A 141 9.23 -5.81 -1.21
N GLU A 142 10.39 -6.38 -1.51
CA GLU A 142 11.51 -6.46 -0.56
C GLU A 142 12.01 -5.07 -0.17
N THR A 143 12.14 -4.17 -1.14
CA THR A 143 12.56 -2.78 -0.90
C THR A 143 11.54 -2.04 -0.03
N ILE A 144 10.25 -2.22 -0.29
CA ILE A 144 9.16 -1.68 0.52
C ILE A 144 9.24 -2.24 1.94
N TYR A 145 9.43 -3.55 2.11
CA TYR A 145 9.56 -4.19 3.41
C TYR A 145 10.72 -3.61 4.22
N MET A 146 11.92 -3.52 3.64
CA MET A 146 13.08 -2.95 4.31
C MET A 146 12.87 -1.48 4.68
N SER A 147 12.24 -0.71 3.80
CA SER A 147 11.88 0.67 4.10
C SER A 147 10.83 0.79 5.20
N LEU A 148 9.86 -0.13 5.31
CA LEU A 148 8.88 -0.13 6.39
C LEU A 148 9.55 -0.43 7.73
N LEU A 149 10.48 -1.38 7.78
CA LEU A 149 11.23 -1.71 9.00
C LEU A 149 12.00 -0.50 9.51
N SER A 150 12.65 0.27 8.63
CA SER A 150 13.40 1.46 9.03
C SER A 150 12.52 2.58 9.59
N GLN A 151 11.20 2.56 9.34
CA GLN A 151 10.24 3.51 9.93
C GLN A 151 9.72 3.07 11.31
N THR A 152 10.03 1.84 11.72
CA THR A 152 9.58 1.24 13.00
C THR A 152 10.63 1.23 14.10
N ALA A 153 11.89 1.52 13.74
CA ALA A 153 13.01 1.74 14.65
C ALA A 153 12.92 3.14 15.28
#